data_AF-A0A7V1H6E0-F1
#
_entry.id   AF-A0A7V1H6E0-F1
#
_cell.length_a   1.000
_cell.length_b   1.000
_cell.length_c   1.000
_cell.angle_alpha   90.00
_cell.angle_beta   90.00
_cell.angle_gamma   90.00
#
_symmetry.space_group_name_H-M   'P 1'
#
loop_
_entity.id
_entity.type
_entity.pdbx_description
1 polymer ?
#
loop_
_entity_poly.entity_id
_entity_poly.type
_entity_poly.pdbx_seq_one_letter_code
_entity_poly.pdbx_strand_id
1 'polypeptide(L)' 'MTGTRKSTAVIFPEPGRAVMDVVDIPSMGPEDVLIEIEHTSISNGTERWCLKGQLNLPGRPPMEFPHVPGYQAA' A
#
# COMPACT_ATOMS: atom_id res chain seq x y z
N MET A 1 9.61 -20.48 3.12
CA MET A 1 8.18 -20.90 3.06
C MET A 1 7.67 -20.56 1.66
N THR A 2 7.25 -21.55 0.86
CA THR A 2 7.06 -21.41 -0.61
C THR A 2 5.58 -21.42 -1.04
N GLY A 3 4.76 -20.55 -0.45
CA GLY A 3 3.38 -20.35 -0.88
C GLY A 3 3.04 -18.87 -0.96
N THR A 4 2.45 -18.44 -2.08
CA THR A 4 1.88 -17.09 -2.23
C THR A 4 0.77 -16.93 -1.21
N ARG A 5 0.95 -16.04 -0.24
CA ARG A 5 -0.11 -15.72 0.73
C ARG A 5 -1.02 -14.67 0.11
N LYS A 6 -2.26 -14.61 0.59
CA LYS A 6 -3.22 -13.60 0.17
C LYS A 6 -3.66 -12.79 1.38
N SER A 7 -3.93 -11.51 1.20
CA SER A 7 -4.52 -10.66 2.23
C SER A 7 -5.49 -9.65 1.63
N THR A 8 -6.48 -9.24 2.39
CA THR A 8 -7.36 -8.13 2.02
C THR A 8 -6.58 -6.82 2.17
N ALA A 9 -6.63 -5.96 1.16
CA ALA A 9 -5.98 -4.66 1.17
C ALA A 9 -6.91 -3.57 0.61
N VAL A 10 -6.71 -2.34 1.09
CA VAL A 10 -7.19 -1.15 0.38
C VAL A 10 -6.24 -0.91 -0.80
N ILE A 11 -6.79 -0.64 -1.98
CA ILE A 11 -6.04 -0.38 -3.20
C ILE A 11 -6.52 0.94 -3.78
N PHE A 12 -5.60 1.79 -4.20
CA PHE A 12 -5.89 2.92 -5.07
C PHE A 12 -5.57 2.48 -6.50
N PRO A 13 -6.58 2.16 -7.34
CA PRO A 13 -6.35 1.68 -8.70
C PRO A 13 -6.17 2.81 -9.71
N GLU A 14 -6.65 4.01 -9.39
CA GLU A 14 -6.56 5.23 -10.19
C GLU A 14 -6.80 6.46 -9.29
N PRO A 15 -6.44 7.67 -9.74
CA PRO A 15 -6.63 8.89 -8.96
C PRO A 15 -8.08 9.09 -8.48
N GLY A 16 -8.25 9.27 -7.17
CA GLY A 16 -9.53 9.58 -6.54
C GLY A 16 -10.41 8.36 -6.25
N ARG A 17 -9.93 7.14 -6.52
CA ARG A 17 -10.68 5.91 -6.27
C ARG A 17 -9.97 5.02 -5.26
N ALA A 18 -10.74 4.44 -4.35
CA ALA A 18 -10.28 3.43 -3.41
C ALA A 18 -11.20 2.21 -3.47
N VAL A 19 -10.62 1.02 -3.48
CA VAL A 19 -11.33 -0.26 -3.44
C VAL A 19 -10.72 -1.15 -2.39
N MET A 20 -11.48 -2.14 -1.92
CA MET A 20 -10.95 -3.23 -1.09
C MET A 20 -10.96 -4.50 -1.92
N ASP A 21 -9.83 -5.18 -2.00
CA ASP A 21 -9.68 -6.43 -2.76
C ASP A 21 -8.60 -7.31 -2.11
N VAL A 22 -8.46 -8.53 -2.59
CA VAL A 22 -7.44 -9.48 -2.13
C VAL A 22 -6.18 -9.36 -2.98
N VAL A 23 -5.04 -9.11 -2.34
CA VAL A 23 -3.72 -9.03 -2.97
C VAL A 23 -2.86 -10.23 -2.64
N ASP A 24 -1.98 -10.60 -3.56
CA ASP A 24 -0.95 -11.60 -3.34
C ASP A 24 0.25 -10.96 -2.61
N ILE A 25 0.68 -11.60 -1.52
CA ILE A 25 1.92 -11.29 -0.80
C ILE A 25 3.05 -12.05 -1.52
N PRO A 26 4.11 -11.35 -1.97
CA PRO A 26 5.20 -11.96 -2.72
C PRO A 26 5.95 -13.01 -1.89
N SER A 27 6.73 -13.84 -2.59
CA SER A 27 7.60 -14.82 -1.93
C SER A 27 8.63 -14.11 -1.04
N MET A 28 8.67 -14.51 0.23
CA MET A 28 9.59 -13.96 1.23
C MET A 28 10.97 -14.60 1.11
N GLY A 29 12.00 -13.78 0.97
CA GLY A 29 13.40 -14.16 1.10
C GLY A 29 13.86 -14.29 2.55
N PRO A 30 15.15 -14.62 2.78
CA PRO A 30 15.69 -14.81 4.13
C PRO A 30 15.67 -13.56 5.02
N GLU A 31 15.71 -12.36 4.42
CA GLU A 31 15.78 -11.07 5.12
C GLU A 31 14.40 -10.40 5.26
N ASP A 32 13.34 -10.99 4.71
CA ASP A 32 12.01 -10.40 4.73
C ASP A 32 11.27 -10.79 6.02
N VAL A 33 10.51 -9.84 6.58
CA VAL A 33 9.66 -10.07 7.75
C VAL A 33 8.19 -9.94 7.33
N LEU A 34 7.38 -10.93 7.70
CA LEU A 34 5.94 -10.86 7.50
C LEU A 34 5.31 -10.21 8.73
N ILE A 35 4.57 -9.13 8.51
CA ILE A 35 3.89 -8.38 9.57
C ILE A 35 2.39 -8.44 9.31
N GLU A 36 1.64 -8.85 10.33
CA GLU A 36 0.18 -8.70 10.36
C GLU A 36 -0.14 -7.33 10.94
N ILE A 37 -0.85 -6.50 10.18
CA ILE A 37 -1.22 -5.15 10.61
C ILE A 37 -2.58 -5.23 11.31
N GLU A 38 -2.61 -4.89 12.61
CA GLU A 38 -3.88 -4.84 13.34
C GLU A 38 -4.58 -3.50 13.11
N HIS A 39 -3.80 -2.41 13.07
CA HIS A 39 -4.33 -1.07 12.94
C HIS A 39 -3.51 -0.23 11.96
N THR A 40 -4.20 0.62 11.20
CA THR A 40 -3.57 1.67 10.40
C THR A 40 -4.33 2.97 10.59
N SER A 41 -3.62 4.09 10.51
CA SER A 41 -4.19 5.43 10.58
C SER A 41 -4.12 6.13 9.23
N ILE A 42 -5.15 6.92 8.92
CA ILE A 42 -5.22 7.69 7.68
C ILE A 42 -4.67 9.09 7.93
N SER A 43 -3.54 9.42 7.31
CA SER A 43 -3.05 10.80 7.27
C SER A 43 -3.96 11.66 6.41
N ASN A 44 -4.57 12.70 6.98
CA ASN A 44 -5.45 13.59 6.19
C ASN A 44 -4.73 14.27 5.01
N GLY A 45 -3.44 14.54 5.15
CA GLY A 45 -2.62 15.17 4.12
C GLY A 45 -2.03 14.16 3.15
N THR A 46 -1.09 13.36 3.63
CA THR A 46 -0.31 12.43 2.81
C THR A 46 -1.21 11.43 2.10
N GLU A 47 -2.15 10.82 2.81
CA GLU A 47 -3.01 9.79 2.21
C GLU A 47 -3.94 10.38 1.14
N ARG A 48 -4.38 11.63 1.31
CA ARG A 48 -5.14 12.36 0.30
C ARG A 48 -4.30 12.65 -0.94
N TRP A 49 -3.02 12.96 -0.78
CA TRP A 49 -2.12 13.15 -1.91
C TRP A 49 -1.84 11.82 -2.63
N CYS A 50 -1.64 10.72 -1.91
CA CYS A 50 -1.52 9.37 -2.49
C CYS A 50 -2.76 9.03 -3.32
N LEU A 51 -3.95 9.16 -2.72
CA LEU A 51 -5.23 8.87 -3.38
C LEU A 51 -5.41 9.66 -4.68
N LYS A 52 -4.96 10.92 -4.71
CA LYS A 52 -5.11 11.78 -5.89
C LYS A 52 -3.96 11.69 -6.90
N GLY A 53 -2.91 10.92 -6.63
CA GLY A 53 -1.71 10.90 -7.47
C GLY A 53 -0.93 12.22 -7.42
N GLN A 54 -1.01 12.92 -6.28
CA GLN A 54 -0.43 14.24 -6.05
C GLN A 54 0.74 14.21 -5.07
N LEU A 55 1.12 13.03 -4.56
CA LEU A 55 2.28 12.91 -3.69
C LEU A 55 3.55 13.13 -4.52
N ASN A 56 4.22 14.25 -4.27
CA ASN A 56 5.50 14.58 -4.90
C ASN A 56 6.60 14.55 -3.84
N LEU A 57 7.60 13.71 -4.06
CA LEU A 57 8.78 13.60 -3.21
C LEU A 57 10.01 14.02 -4.04
N PRO A 58 10.80 15.01 -3.59
CA PRO A 58 11.97 15.47 -4.33
C PRO A 58 12.92 14.31 -4.70
N GLY A 59 13.23 14.19 -5.99
CA GLY A 59 14.14 13.15 -6.50
C GLY A 59 13.54 11.74 -6.61
N ARG A 60 12.22 11.58 -6.41
CA ARG A 60 11.51 10.30 -6.63
C ARG A 60 10.65 10.38 -7.90
N PRO A 61 10.46 9.25 -8.60
CA PRO A 61 9.46 9.19 -9.64
C PRO A 61 8.05 9.44 -9.05
N PRO A 62 7.09 9.90 -9.87
CA PRO A 62 5.70 9.98 -9.46
C PRO A 62 5.20 8.64 -8.91
N MET A 63 4.30 8.71 -7.94
CA MET A 63 3.60 7.52 -7.44
C MET A 63 2.74 6.92 -8.57
N GLU A 64 2.89 5.63 -8.78
CA GLU A 64 2.15 4.89 -9.81
C GLU A 64 0.87 4.26 -9.23
N PHE A 65 -0.08 4.01 -10.12
CA PHE A 65 -1.27 3.25 -9.84
C PHE A 65 -1.20 1.92 -10.61
N PRO A 66 -1.71 0.80 -10.06
CA PRO A 66 -2.32 0.67 -8.74
C PRO A 66 -1.28 0.64 -7.61
N HIS A 67 -1.65 1.08 -6.41
CA HIS A 67 -0.83 0.88 -5.21
C HIS A 67 -1.67 0.64 -3.95
N VAL A 68 -1.04 0.05 -2.93
CA VAL A 68 -1.59 -0.16 -1.59
C VAL A 68 -1.07 0.95 -0.67
N PRO A 69 -1.93 1.83 -0.13
CA PRO A 69 -1.56 2.88 0.82
C PRO A 69 -1.38 2.33 2.25
N GLY A 70 -1.15 3.23 3.23
CA GLY A 70 -1.13 2.87 4.65
C GLY A 70 0.26 2.79 5.26
N TYR A 71 1.02 3.90 5.22
CA TYR A 71 2.36 3.97 5.79
C TYR A 71 2.40 4.11 7.32
N GLN A 72 1.24 4.36 7.98
CA GLN A 72 1.13 4.52 9.43
C GLN A 72 0.41 3.32 10.05
N ALA A 73 1.17 2.26 10.34
CA ALA A 73 0.64 0.98 10.80
C ALA A 73 1.17 0.58 12.19
N ALA A 74 0.35 -0.17 12.94
CA ALA A 74 0.65 -0.78 14.24
C ALA A 74 0.13 -2.22 14.30
#